data_AF-A0A8H7CQQ8-F1
#
_entry.id   AF-A0A8H7CQQ8-F1
#
_cell.length_a   1.000
_cell.length_b   1.000
_cell.length_c   1.000
_cell.angle_alpha   90.00
_cell.angle_beta   90.00
_cell.angle_gamma   90.00
#
_symmetry.space_group_name_H-M   'P 1'
#
loop_
_entity.id
_entity.type
_entity.pdbx_description
1 polymer ?
#
loop_
_entity_poly.entity_id
_entity_poly.type
_entity_poly.pdbx_seq_one_letter_code
_entity_poly.pdbx_strand_id
1 'polypeptide(L)'
;MPPNSPATVDRILDYTAVAANALHDVATAAQIPFLTRVCTITLTIIPIVQDARFQRERCYRIVEEIHHSLCALTSLSIYSDDIQAPKMLDRIAQYASTLQRFDSCLRSQRELGTIKRLFKQAEISAQLDFCETELRALLAIFTAKQGARLATTLVEFDIDTETRHQELLEMIASQSSSFDAVSLIGRSTLNTRQFWIALLAACFPKSLSRPRV
;
A
#
# COMPACT_ATOMS: atom_id res chain seq x y z
N MET A 1 -10.37 -3.67 22.58
CA MET A 1 -9.58 -2.64 21.86
C MET A 1 -9.85 -1.31 22.56
N PRO A 2 -8.83 -0.57 22.99
CA PRO A 2 -9.04 0.73 23.62
C PRO A 2 -9.60 1.74 22.58
N PRO A 3 -10.37 2.74 23.00
CA PRO A 3 -10.91 3.74 22.08
C PRO A 3 -9.74 4.51 21.43
N ASN A 4 -9.75 4.58 20.10
CA ASN A 4 -8.74 5.31 19.33
C ASN A 4 -8.71 6.76 19.84
N SER A 5 -7.59 7.15 20.46
CA SER A 5 -7.40 8.53 20.92
C SER A 5 -7.59 9.49 19.73
N PRO A 6 -8.14 10.70 19.93
CA PRO A 6 -8.34 11.65 18.83
C PRO A 6 -7.04 11.94 18.06
N ALA A 7 -5.88 11.88 18.73
CA ALA A 7 -4.56 11.98 18.11
C ALA A 7 -4.23 10.82 17.15
N THR A 8 -4.70 9.60 17.41
CA THR A 8 -4.53 8.45 16.50
C THR A 8 -5.39 8.59 15.25
N VAL A 9 -6.56 9.21 15.41
CA VAL A 9 -7.57 9.39 14.38
C VAL A 9 -7.18 10.47 13.38
N ASP A 10 -6.65 11.59 13.84
CA ASP A 10 -6.17 12.64 12.92
C ASP A 10 -4.95 12.15 12.14
N ARG A 11 -4.09 11.34 12.78
CA ARG A 11 -2.94 10.69 12.11
C ARG A 11 -3.34 9.76 10.97
N ILE A 12 -4.41 8.96 11.10
CA ILE A 12 -4.81 8.06 10.01
C ILE A 12 -5.31 8.85 8.79
N LEU A 13 -6.02 9.96 8.99
CA LEU A 13 -6.44 10.83 7.89
C LEU A 13 -5.23 11.43 7.17
N ASP A 14 -4.24 11.93 7.92
CA ASP A 14 -3.00 12.49 7.36
C ASP A 14 -2.20 11.42 6.60
N TYR A 15 -2.02 10.23 7.18
CA TYR A 15 -1.33 9.12 6.50
C TYR A 15 -2.08 8.64 5.27
N THR A 16 -3.42 8.69 5.28
CA THR A 16 -4.23 8.36 4.09
C THR A 16 -4.02 9.40 3.00
N ALA A 17 -3.97 10.69 3.34
CA ALA A 17 -3.69 11.76 2.37
C ALA A 17 -2.31 11.58 1.73
N VAL A 18 -1.29 11.31 2.55
CA VAL A 18 0.08 11.04 2.08
C VAL A 18 0.10 9.81 1.16
N ALA A 19 -0.55 8.71 1.54
CA ALA A 19 -0.62 7.51 0.72
C ALA A 19 -1.35 7.76 -0.62
N ALA A 20 -2.43 8.53 -0.62
CA ALA A 20 -3.18 8.88 -1.82
C ALA A 20 -2.33 9.76 -2.77
N ASN A 21 -1.60 10.74 -2.24
CA ASN A 21 -0.69 11.57 -3.03
C ASN A 21 0.48 10.76 -3.60
N ALA A 22 1.11 9.91 -2.78
CA ALA A 22 2.20 9.05 -3.25
C ALA A 22 1.73 8.10 -4.37
N LEU A 23 0.56 7.47 -4.22
CA LEU A 23 -0.01 6.63 -5.26
C LEU A 23 -0.39 7.44 -6.51
N HIS A 24 -0.85 8.69 -6.34
CA HIS A 24 -1.17 9.58 -7.46
C HIS A 24 0.07 9.91 -8.29
N ASP A 25 1.20 10.22 -7.64
CA ASP A 25 2.47 10.50 -8.32
C ASP A 25 2.95 9.27 -9.09
N VAL A 26 2.90 8.09 -8.48
CA VAL A 26 3.26 6.83 -9.14
C VAL A 26 2.31 6.51 -10.30
N ALA A 27 1.00 6.66 -10.11
CA ALA A 27 0.00 6.42 -11.14
C ALA A 27 0.17 7.36 -12.33
N THR A 28 0.53 8.62 -12.08
CA THR A 28 0.78 9.62 -13.12
C THR A 28 2.06 9.27 -13.89
N ALA A 29 3.13 8.93 -13.19
CA ALA A 29 4.40 8.52 -13.81
C ALA A 29 4.25 7.24 -14.64
N ALA A 30 3.45 6.28 -14.16
CA ALA A 30 3.17 5.01 -14.83
C ALA A 30 2.02 5.09 -15.85
N GLN A 31 1.38 6.25 -16.02
CA GLN A 31 0.24 6.48 -16.91
C GLN A 31 -0.94 5.51 -16.67
N ILE A 32 -1.30 5.28 -15.40
CA ILE A 32 -2.41 4.40 -14.98
C ILE A 32 -3.60 5.27 -14.54
N PRO A 33 -4.52 5.63 -15.44
CA PRO A 33 -5.58 6.60 -15.14
C PRO A 33 -6.58 6.12 -14.08
N PHE A 34 -6.80 4.81 -13.97
CA PHE A 34 -7.72 4.23 -12.98
C PHE A 34 -7.24 4.47 -11.54
N LEU A 35 -5.94 4.35 -11.29
CA LEU A 35 -5.34 4.64 -9.98
C LEU A 35 -5.38 6.13 -9.66
N THR A 36 -5.18 6.97 -10.67
CA THR A 36 -5.31 8.43 -10.53
C THR A 36 -6.71 8.80 -10.01
N ARG A 37 -7.77 8.20 -10.60
CA ARG A 37 -9.16 8.39 -10.14
C ARG A 37 -9.38 7.91 -8.71
N VAL A 38 -8.84 6.75 -8.34
CA VAL A 38 -8.90 6.24 -6.96
C VAL A 38 -8.32 7.26 -5.98
N CYS A 39 -7.13 7.81 -6.28
CA CYS A 39 -6.47 8.79 -5.42
C CYS A 39 -7.30 10.06 -5.28
N THR A 40 -7.86 10.59 -6.38
CA THR A 40 -8.71 11.78 -6.37
C THR A 40 -9.95 11.59 -5.48
N ILE A 41 -10.65 10.46 -5.60
CA ILE A 41 -11.83 10.19 -4.77
C ILE A 41 -11.42 10.10 -3.29
N THR A 42 -10.32 9.41 -2.98
CA THR A 42 -9.84 9.32 -1.59
C THR A 42 -9.51 10.68 -1.00
N LEU A 43 -8.84 11.56 -1.76
CA LEU A 43 -8.55 12.92 -1.30
C LEU A 43 -9.81 13.74 -1.04
N THR A 44 -10.93 13.47 -1.73
CA THR A 44 -12.21 14.12 -1.42
C THR A 44 -12.89 13.57 -0.16
N ILE A 45 -12.67 12.29 0.17
CA ILE A 45 -13.28 11.63 1.34
C ILE A 45 -12.70 12.17 2.64
N ILE A 46 -11.39 12.39 2.70
CA ILE A 46 -10.65 12.77 3.92
C ILE A 46 -11.27 13.99 4.64
N PRO A 47 -11.43 15.17 3.99
CA PRO A 47 -12.02 16.33 4.66
C PRO A 47 -13.48 16.10 5.08
N ILE A 48 -14.24 15.29 4.33
CA ILE A 48 -15.64 15.00 4.65
C ILE A 48 -15.74 14.11 5.90
N VAL A 49 -14.83 13.14 6.05
CA VAL A 49 -14.75 12.28 7.24
C VAL A 49 -14.26 13.09 8.46
N GLN A 50 -13.34 14.02 8.27
CA GLN A 50 -12.87 14.91 9.34
C GLN A 50 -14.01 15.74 9.93
N ASP A 51 -14.93 16.21 9.08
CA ASP A 51 -16.13 16.97 9.46
C ASP A 51 -17.31 16.09 9.89
N ALA A 52 -17.17 14.75 9.88
CA ALA A 52 -18.28 13.84 10.14
C ALA A 52 -18.72 13.91 11.61
N ARG A 53 -20.01 14.18 11.81
CA ARG A 53 -20.64 14.29 13.15
C ARG A 53 -21.32 12.99 13.61
N PHE A 54 -21.53 12.03 12.72
CA PHE A 54 -22.28 10.80 12.98
C PHE A 54 -21.49 9.60 12.49
N GLN A 55 -21.60 8.47 13.22
CA GLN A 55 -20.90 7.21 12.89
C GLN A 55 -19.41 7.41 12.63
N ARG A 56 -18.80 8.38 13.35
CA ARG A 56 -17.45 8.88 13.09
C ARG A 56 -16.40 7.77 13.19
N GLU A 57 -16.47 6.96 14.24
CA GLU A 57 -15.59 5.79 14.42
C GLU A 57 -15.64 4.82 13.24
N ARG A 58 -16.83 4.61 12.67
CA ARG A 58 -17.01 3.70 11.55
C ARG A 58 -16.49 4.28 10.25
N CYS A 59 -16.70 5.57 10.03
CA CYS A 59 -16.08 6.29 8.92
C CYS A 59 -14.54 6.19 9.00
N TYR A 60 -13.97 6.28 10.20
CA TYR A 60 -12.53 6.10 10.39
C TYR A 60 -12.04 4.69 10.12
N ARG A 61 -12.75 3.65 10.57
CA ARG A 61 -12.41 2.27 10.21
C ARG A 61 -12.41 2.09 8.70
N ILE A 62 -13.40 2.64 7.99
CA ILE A 62 -13.43 2.60 6.54
C ILE A 62 -12.21 3.33 5.94
N VAL A 63 -11.85 4.51 6.45
CA VAL A 63 -10.64 5.23 6.01
C VAL A 63 -9.35 4.43 6.27
N GLU A 64 -9.26 3.70 7.38
CA GLU A 64 -8.13 2.82 7.68
C GLU A 64 -8.01 1.68 6.65
N GLU A 65 -9.13 1.05 6.29
CA GLU A 65 -9.16 0.04 5.20
C GLU A 65 -8.76 0.66 3.85
N ILE A 66 -9.15 1.91 3.59
CA ILE A 66 -8.74 2.67 2.40
C ILE A 66 -7.23 2.91 2.43
N HIS A 67 -6.67 3.36 3.55
CA HIS A 67 -5.23 3.57 3.72
C HIS A 67 -4.44 2.31 3.40
N HIS A 68 -4.81 1.17 4.00
CA HIS A 68 -4.14 -0.10 3.74
C HIS A 68 -4.24 -0.52 2.28
N SER A 69 -5.38 -0.28 1.64
CA SER A 69 -5.58 -0.58 0.21
C SER A 69 -4.69 0.28 -0.67
N LEU A 70 -4.56 1.58 -0.37
CA LEU A 70 -3.64 2.48 -1.09
C LEU A 70 -2.19 2.05 -0.96
N CYS A 71 -1.75 1.65 0.24
CA CYS A 71 -0.40 1.14 0.48
C CYS A 71 -0.12 -0.15 -0.32
N ALA A 72 -1.09 -1.08 -0.36
CA ALA A 72 -0.99 -2.30 -1.15
C ALA A 72 -0.92 -1.99 -2.66
N LEU A 73 -1.79 -1.11 -3.15
CA LEU A 73 -1.80 -0.67 -4.56
C LEU A 73 -0.51 0.05 -4.95
N THR A 74 0.05 0.88 -4.06
CA THR A 74 1.34 1.54 -4.28
C THR A 74 2.46 0.51 -4.44
N SER A 75 2.49 -0.49 -3.57
CA SER A 75 3.47 -1.57 -3.65
C SER A 75 3.34 -2.39 -4.94
N LEU A 76 2.10 -2.65 -5.37
CA LEU A 76 1.81 -3.35 -6.62
C LEU A 76 2.16 -2.52 -7.85
N SER A 77 1.99 -1.20 -7.80
CA SER A 77 2.23 -0.30 -8.94
C SER A 77 3.70 -0.21 -9.37
N ILE A 78 4.63 -0.64 -8.51
CA ILE A 78 6.05 -0.83 -8.86
C ILE A 78 6.19 -1.86 -10.00
N TYR A 79 5.26 -2.81 -10.10
CA TYR A 79 5.24 -3.87 -11.09
C TYR A 79 4.08 -3.66 -12.06
N SER A 80 4.32 -2.85 -13.10
CA SER A 80 3.32 -2.40 -14.07
C SER A 80 2.49 -3.55 -14.68
N ASP A 81 3.10 -4.70 -14.95
CA ASP A 81 2.41 -5.82 -15.59
C ASP A 81 1.32 -6.45 -14.70
N ASP A 82 1.56 -6.48 -13.39
CA ASP A 82 0.60 -7.06 -12.44
C ASP A 82 -0.60 -6.16 -12.21
N ILE A 83 -0.38 -4.83 -12.21
CA ILE A 83 -1.45 -3.86 -11.96
C ILE A 83 -2.32 -3.59 -13.19
N GLN A 84 -1.74 -3.74 -14.38
CA GLN A 84 -2.45 -3.59 -15.66
C GLN A 84 -3.13 -4.89 -16.12
N ALA A 85 -2.94 -6.01 -15.42
CA ALA A 85 -3.65 -7.25 -15.71
C ALA A 85 -5.18 -7.02 -15.69
N PRO A 86 -5.96 -7.52 -16.67
CA PRO A 86 -7.39 -7.23 -16.77
C PRO A 86 -8.18 -7.51 -15.49
N LYS A 87 -7.92 -8.65 -14.85
CA LYS A 87 -8.53 -9.01 -13.57
C LYS A 87 -8.21 -8.02 -12.46
N MET A 88 -7.02 -7.42 -12.45
CA MET A 88 -6.64 -6.43 -11.45
C MET A 88 -7.30 -5.07 -11.74
N LEU A 89 -7.35 -4.66 -13.01
CA LEU A 89 -8.07 -3.46 -13.42
C LEU A 89 -9.56 -3.53 -13.04
N ASP A 90 -10.20 -4.69 -13.19
CA ASP A 90 -11.57 -4.90 -12.73
C ASP A 90 -11.70 -4.71 -11.21
N ARG A 91 -10.74 -5.21 -10.43
CA ARG A 91 -10.74 -5.01 -8.96
C ARG A 91 -10.49 -3.55 -8.57
N ILE A 92 -9.62 -2.85 -9.29
CA ILE A 92 -9.37 -1.41 -9.07
C ILE A 92 -10.61 -0.59 -9.45
N ALA A 93 -11.32 -0.95 -10.53
CA ALA A 93 -12.57 -0.31 -10.92
C ALA A 93 -13.68 -0.56 -9.89
N GLN A 94 -13.78 -1.78 -9.38
CA GLN A 94 -14.68 -2.12 -8.28
C GLN A 94 -14.36 -1.27 -7.04
N TYR A 95 -13.07 -1.20 -6.67
CA TYR A 95 -12.59 -0.37 -5.56
C TYR A 95 -12.95 1.11 -5.73
N ALA A 96 -12.71 1.69 -6.91
CA ALA A 96 -13.09 3.07 -7.21
C ALA A 96 -14.60 3.30 -7.08
N SER A 97 -15.41 2.33 -7.49
CA SER A 97 -16.87 2.38 -7.38
C SER A 97 -17.34 2.36 -5.92
N THR A 98 -16.72 1.50 -5.09
CA THR A 98 -16.99 1.44 -3.65
C THR A 98 -16.58 2.74 -2.95
N LEU A 99 -15.43 3.32 -3.30
CA LEU A 99 -15.01 4.62 -2.78
C LEU A 99 -16.00 5.73 -3.15
N GLN A 100 -16.46 5.76 -4.41
CA GLN A 100 -17.42 6.75 -4.87
C GLN A 100 -18.77 6.60 -4.15
N ARG A 101 -19.19 5.37 -3.84
CA ARG A 101 -20.38 5.10 -3.03
C ARG A 101 -20.21 5.58 -1.60
N PHE A 102 -19.03 5.37 -1.00
CA PHE A 102 -18.72 5.88 0.33
C PHE A 102 -18.71 7.41 0.39
N ASP A 103 -18.05 8.09 -0.56
CA ASP A 103 -18.08 9.55 -0.71
C ASP A 103 -19.53 10.07 -0.82
N SER A 104 -20.34 9.43 -1.67
CA SER A 104 -21.76 9.80 -1.83
C SER A 104 -22.55 9.63 -0.53
N CYS A 105 -22.28 8.57 0.25
CA CYS A 105 -22.90 8.34 1.54
C CYS A 105 -22.54 9.44 2.54
N LEU A 106 -21.25 9.82 2.61
CA LEU A 106 -20.77 10.87 3.50
C LEU A 106 -21.37 12.24 3.17
N ARG A 107 -21.45 12.58 1.88
CA ARG A 107 -22.08 13.85 1.42
C ARG A 107 -23.56 13.89 1.78
N SER A 108 -24.29 12.80 1.53
CA SER A 108 -25.69 12.67 1.93
C SER A 108 -25.89 12.88 3.43
N GLN A 109 -25.01 12.30 4.28
CA GLN A 109 -25.08 12.52 5.73
C GLN A 109 -24.89 13.99 6.14
N ARG A 110 -24.02 14.72 5.44
CA ARG A 110 -23.74 16.14 5.69
C ARG A 110 -24.95 17.03 5.37
N GLU A 111 -25.65 16.74 4.28
CA GLU A 111 -26.78 17.54 3.77
C GLU A 111 -28.10 17.28 4.51
N LEU A 112 -28.27 16.10 5.12
CA LEU A 112 -29.51 15.74 5.81
C LEU A 112 -29.67 16.50 7.14
N GLY A 113 -30.80 17.20 7.30
CA GLY A 113 -31.21 17.72 8.62
C GLY A 113 -31.47 16.59 9.64
N THR A 114 -31.42 16.91 10.94
CA THR A 114 -31.45 15.94 12.05
C THR A 114 -32.60 14.93 11.97
N ILE A 115 -33.81 15.39 11.62
CA ILE A 115 -35.01 14.52 11.56
C ILE A 115 -34.94 13.55 10.37
N LYS A 116 -34.64 14.05 9.16
CA LYS A 116 -34.48 13.18 7.97
C LYS A 116 -33.33 12.18 8.16
N ARG A 117 -32.29 12.57 8.89
CA ARG A 117 -31.16 11.70 9.21
C ARG A 117 -31.57 10.52 10.10
N LEU A 118 -32.45 10.72 11.09
CA LEU A 118 -32.96 9.64 11.93
C LEU A 118 -33.75 8.61 11.11
N PHE A 119 -34.63 9.07 10.21
CA PHE A 119 -35.41 8.17 9.35
C PHE A 119 -34.54 7.40 8.33
N LYS A 120 -33.43 8.00 7.87
CA LYS A 120 -32.47 7.37 6.95
C LYS A 120 -31.32 6.64 7.64
N GLN A 121 -31.27 6.60 8.96
CA GLN A 121 -30.13 6.06 9.69
C GLN A 121 -29.87 4.58 9.39
N ALA A 122 -30.92 3.78 9.24
CA ALA A 122 -30.81 2.37 8.88
C ALA A 122 -30.26 2.18 7.46
N GLU A 123 -30.75 2.97 6.50
CA GLU A 123 -30.28 2.97 5.12
C GLU A 123 -28.80 3.36 5.02
N ILE A 124 -28.42 4.45 5.70
CA ILE A 124 -27.03 4.94 5.76
C ILE A 124 -26.12 3.88 6.40
N SER A 125 -26.56 3.29 7.51
CA SER A 125 -25.79 2.22 8.18
C SER A 125 -25.57 1.04 7.24
N ALA A 126 -26.61 0.59 6.52
CA ALA A 126 -26.50 -0.51 5.58
C ALA A 126 -25.57 -0.19 4.40
N GLN A 127 -25.57 1.06 3.93
CA GLN A 127 -24.63 1.51 2.89
C GLN A 127 -23.18 1.50 3.39
N LEU A 128 -22.93 1.92 4.64
CA LEU A 128 -21.61 1.83 5.23
C LEU A 128 -21.18 0.37 5.47
N ASP A 129 -22.10 -0.54 5.83
CA ASP A 129 -21.80 -1.98 6.00
C ASP A 129 -21.33 -2.58 4.68
N PHE A 130 -22.07 -2.25 3.62
CA PHE A 130 -21.71 -2.65 2.28
C PHE A 130 -20.32 -2.12 1.88
N CYS A 131 -20.06 -0.82 2.09
CA CYS A 131 -18.75 -0.24 1.73
C CYS A 131 -17.61 -0.88 2.53
N GLU A 132 -17.80 -1.05 3.84
CA GLU A 132 -16.79 -1.64 4.72
C GLU A 132 -16.48 -3.09 4.33
N THR A 133 -17.50 -3.90 4.08
CA THR A 133 -17.33 -5.31 3.69
C THR A 133 -16.67 -5.45 2.32
N GLU A 134 -17.06 -4.64 1.34
CA GLU A 134 -16.49 -4.67 0.00
C GLU A 134 -15.04 -4.17 -0.01
N LEU A 135 -14.73 -3.07 0.70
CA LEU A 135 -13.36 -2.56 0.82
C LEU A 135 -12.43 -3.58 1.49
N ARG A 136 -12.90 -4.25 2.55
CA ARG A 136 -12.14 -5.29 3.23
C ARG A 136 -11.88 -6.50 2.32
N ALA A 137 -12.87 -6.92 1.52
CA ALA A 137 -12.69 -7.99 0.55
C ALA A 137 -11.67 -7.62 -0.54
N LEU A 138 -11.72 -6.39 -1.03
CA LEU A 138 -10.75 -5.89 -2.02
C LEU A 138 -9.35 -5.76 -1.43
N LEU A 139 -9.22 -5.27 -0.19
CA LEU A 139 -7.94 -5.22 0.53
C LEU A 139 -7.32 -6.62 0.65
N ALA A 140 -8.11 -7.64 0.99
CA ALA A 140 -7.62 -9.02 1.06
C ALA A 140 -7.06 -9.51 -0.29
N ILE A 141 -7.68 -9.12 -1.40
CA ILE A 141 -7.18 -9.44 -2.75
C ILE A 141 -5.87 -8.70 -3.04
N PHE A 142 -5.80 -7.40 -2.77
CA PHE A 142 -4.60 -6.60 -3.03
C PHE A 142 -3.41 -7.07 -2.19
N THR A 143 -3.64 -7.34 -0.90
CA THR A 143 -2.61 -7.84 0.02
C THR A 143 -2.16 -9.26 -0.34
N ALA A 144 -3.07 -10.15 -0.75
CA ALA A 144 -2.70 -11.48 -1.24
C ALA A 144 -1.82 -11.40 -2.50
N LYS A 145 -2.18 -10.53 -3.46
CA LYS A 145 -1.39 -10.33 -4.67
C LYS A 145 -0.03 -9.71 -4.36
N GLN A 146 0.02 -8.73 -3.46
CA GLN A 146 1.26 -8.13 -2.98
C GLN A 146 2.16 -9.18 -2.31
N GLY A 147 1.60 -10.02 -1.43
CA GLY A 147 2.32 -11.09 -0.75
C GLY A 147 2.88 -12.13 -1.72
N ALA A 148 2.09 -12.55 -2.71
CA ALA A 148 2.55 -13.46 -3.76
C ALA A 148 3.73 -12.86 -4.55
N ARG A 149 3.69 -11.56 -4.84
CA ARG A 149 4.78 -10.87 -5.54
C ARG A 149 6.03 -10.72 -4.66
N LEU A 150 5.87 -10.38 -3.39
CA LEU A 150 6.99 -10.31 -2.46
C LEU A 150 7.69 -11.68 -2.35
N ALA A 151 6.92 -12.76 -2.26
CA ALA A 151 7.47 -14.11 -2.22
C ALA A 151 8.28 -14.45 -3.48
N THR A 152 7.78 -14.13 -4.67
CA THR A 152 8.53 -14.39 -5.92
C THR A 152 9.80 -13.54 -5.99
N THR A 153 9.75 -12.26 -5.63
CA THR A 153 10.94 -11.40 -5.63
C THR A 153 12.00 -11.84 -4.62
N LEU A 154 11.59 -12.42 -3.48
CA LEU A 154 12.52 -12.97 -2.51
C LEU A 154 13.23 -14.21 -3.04
N VAL A 155 12.52 -15.09 -3.74
CA VAL A 155 13.12 -16.27 -4.38
C VAL A 155 14.09 -15.86 -5.49
N GLU A 156 13.70 -14.89 -6.33
CA GLU A 156 14.58 -14.33 -7.36
C GLU A 156 15.84 -13.71 -6.75
N PHE A 157 15.69 -12.97 -5.65
CA PHE A 157 16.82 -12.38 -4.94
C PHE A 157 17.75 -13.44 -4.36
N ASP A 158 17.21 -14.50 -3.74
CA ASP A 158 17.98 -15.59 -3.14
C ASP A 158 18.84 -16.31 -4.20
N ILE A 159 18.24 -16.62 -5.36
CA ILE A 159 18.94 -17.21 -6.52
C ILE A 159 20.03 -16.27 -7.04
N ASP A 160 19.75 -14.98 -7.18
CA ASP A 160 20.73 -13.98 -7.64
C ASP A 160 21.89 -13.83 -6.66
N THR A 161 21.63 -13.87 -5.34
CA THR A 161 22.68 -13.84 -4.33
C THR A 161 23.54 -15.10 -4.34
N GLU A 162 22.95 -16.29 -4.51
CA GLU A 162 23.69 -17.54 -4.57
C GLU A 162 24.55 -17.60 -5.83
N THR A 163 24.00 -17.16 -6.98
CA THR A 163 24.74 -17.10 -8.25
C THR A 163 25.96 -16.18 -8.12
N ARG A 164 25.79 -14.97 -7.56
CA ARG A 164 26.92 -14.06 -7.32
C ARG A 164 27.92 -14.61 -6.32
N HIS A 165 27.46 -15.33 -5.30
CA HIS A 165 28.34 -15.98 -4.35
C HIS A 165 29.21 -17.04 -5.04
N GLN A 166 28.61 -17.83 -5.92
CA GLN A 166 29.31 -18.85 -6.70
C GLN A 166 30.30 -18.23 -7.69
N GLU A 167 29.92 -17.16 -8.40
CA GLU A 167 30.84 -16.38 -9.26
C GLU A 167 32.04 -15.81 -8.47
N LEU A 168 31.81 -15.31 -7.25
CA LEU A 168 32.88 -14.82 -6.38
C LEU A 168 33.82 -15.95 -5.96
N LEU A 169 33.30 -17.13 -5.61
CA LEU A 169 34.11 -18.29 -5.28
C LEU A 169 34.93 -18.77 -6.48
N GLU A 170 34.36 -18.79 -7.68
CA GLU A 170 35.07 -19.12 -8.93
C GLU A 170 36.16 -18.10 -9.27
N MET A 171 35.92 -16.80 -9.05
CA MET A 171 36.95 -15.77 -9.21
C MET A 171 38.09 -15.93 -8.20
N ILE A 172 37.81 -16.27 -6.94
CA ILE A 172 38.85 -16.52 -5.93
C ILE A 172 39.63 -17.80 -6.29
N ALA A 173 38.95 -18.85 -6.73
CA ALA A 173 39.57 -20.10 -7.17
C ALA A 173 40.46 -19.90 -8.41
N SER A 174 40.04 -19.08 -9.36
CA SER A 174 40.85 -18.73 -10.55
C SER A 174 41.95 -17.69 -10.27
N GLN A 175 41.81 -16.83 -9.26
CA GLN A 175 42.90 -15.94 -8.82
C GLN A 175 43.95 -16.67 -7.97
N SER A 176 43.56 -17.67 -7.18
CA SER A 176 44.50 -18.49 -6.40
C SER A 176 45.41 -19.39 -7.25
N SER A 177 45.03 -19.69 -8.50
CA SER A 177 45.93 -20.30 -9.49
C SER A 177 46.79 -19.28 -10.26
N SER A 178 46.51 -17.98 -10.11
CA SER A 178 47.23 -16.85 -10.72
C SER A 178 48.04 -16.03 -9.69
N PHE A 179 48.03 -16.40 -8.41
CA PHE A 179 48.56 -15.60 -7.30
C PHE A 179 50.10 -15.58 -7.20
N ASP A 180 50.81 -16.00 -8.26
CA ASP A 180 52.23 -15.68 -8.44
C ASP A 180 52.45 -14.35 -9.19
N ALA A 181 51.40 -13.67 -9.65
CA ALA A 181 51.57 -12.35 -10.26
C ALA A 181 50.38 -11.41 -10.04
N VAL A 182 50.71 -10.18 -9.65
CA VAL A 182 49.88 -8.97 -9.72
C VAL A 182 49.03 -8.67 -8.48
N SER A 183 49.73 -8.10 -7.50
CA SER A 183 49.20 -7.01 -6.69
C SER A 183 48.75 -5.81 -7.55
N LEU A 184 47.66 -5.16 -7.12
CA LEU A 184 47.17 -3.81 -7.44
C LEU A 184 45.99 -3.66 -8.41
N ILE A 185 45.17 -2.66 -8.05
CA ILE A 185 44.02 -2.02 -8.73
C ILE A 185 42.67 -2.61 -8.30
N GLY A 186 41.70 -1.91 -7.71
CA GLY A 186 41.50 -0.47 -7.49
C GLY A 186 40.08 -0.02 -7.87
N ARG A 187 39.23 0.19 -6.86
CA ARG A 187 38.03 1.09 -6.78
C ARG A 187 36.78 0.93 -7.70
N SER A 188 35.62 0.99 -7.00
CA SER A 188 34.28 1.53 -7.36
C SER A 188 33.40 0.69 -8.30
N THR A 189 32.08 0.54 -8.10
CA THR A 189 31.03 1.55 -7.83
C THR A 189 29.86 1.02 -7.00
N LEU A 190 29.33 1.84 -6.09
CA LEU A 190 28.07 1.59 -5.36
C LEU A 190 26.89 1.87 -6.30
N ASN A 191 26.11 0.82 -6.57
CA ASN A 191 25.00 0.84 -7.50
C ASN A 191 23.74 1.40 -6.79
N THR A 192 23.10 2.41 -7.38
CA THR A 192 21.94 3.17 -6.86
C THR A 192 20.75 2.30 -6.43
N ARG A 193 20.68 1.05 -6.89
CA ARG A 193 19.68 0.05 -6.42
C ARG A 193 19.87 -0.39 -4.97
N GLN A 194 21.10 -0.46 -4.47
CA GLN A 194 21.36 -0.84 -3.07
C GLN A 194 20.92 0.26 -2.09
N PHE A 195 20.91 1.52 -2.52
CA PHE A 195 20.39 2.63 -1.72
C PHE A 195 18.88 2.51 -1.47
N TRP A 196 18.09 2.15 -2.49
CA TRP A 196 16.64 1.97 -2.35
C TRP A 196 16.27 0.73 -1.53
N ILE A 197 17.04 -0.35 -1.64
CA ILE A 197 16.85 -1.56 -0.82
C ILE A 197 17.18 -1.28 0.66
N ALA A 198 18.24 -0.51 0.93
CA ALA A 198 18.58 -0.08 2.29
C ALA A 198 17.53 0.87 2.89
N LEU A 199 16.92 1.75 2.07
CA LEU A 199 15.85 2.64 2.51
C LEU A 199 14.58 1.86 2.89
N LEU A 200 14.21 0.84 2.10
CA LEU A 200 13.07 -0.04 2.40
C LEU A 200 13.29 -0.89 3.65
N ALA A 201 14.54 -1.31 3.92
CA ALA A 201 14.90 -2.02 5.14
C ALA A 201 14.86 -1.14 6.41
N ALA A 202 15.04 0.18 6.27
CA ALA A 202 15.00 1.14 7.38
C ALA A 202 13.56 1.51 7.81
N CYS A 203 12.57 1.33 6.93
CA CYS A 203 11.16 1.66 7.22
C CYS A 203 10.37 0.54 7.92
N PHE A 204 10.93 -0.66 8.09
CA PHE A 204 10.34 -1.73 8.90
C PHE A 204 11.12 -1.90 10.23
N PRO A 205 10.63 -1.37 11.36
CA PRO A 205 11.21 -1.71 12.65
C PRO A 205 10.97 -3.20 12.93
N LYS A 206 12.06 -3.95 13.07
CA LYS A 206 12.07 -5.34 13.56
C LYS A 206 11.46 -5.40 14.97
N SER A 207 10.15 -5.65 15.07
CA SER A 207 9.55 -6.22 16.27
C SER A 207 9.20 -7.68 16.01
N LEU A 208 10.19 -8.56 16.12
CA LEU A 208 9.96 -9.98 16.39
C LEU A 208 11.16 -10.49 17.17
N SER A 209 11.04 -10.29 18.47
CA SER A 209 11.75 -10.97 19.54
C SER A 209 11.76 -12.48 19.28
N ARG A 210 12.98 -13.06 19.24
CA ARG A 210 13.24 -14.50 19.29
C ARG A 210 12.50 -15.16 20.47
N PRO A 211 11.96 -16.38 20.32
CA PRO A 211 11.74 -17.22 21.48
C PRO A 211 13.09 -17.70 22.02
N ARG A 212 13.32 -17.54 23.34
CA ARG A 212 14.35 -18.30 24.05
C ARG A 212 13.76 -19.68 24.37
N VAL A 213 14.48 -20.70 23.91
CA VAL A 213 14.63 -22.08 24.38
C VAL A 213 13.39 -22.73 25.00
#